data_AF-A0A933MIE7-F1
#
_entry.id   AF-A0A933MIE7-F1
#
_cell.length_a   1.000
_cell.length_b   1.000
_cell.length_c   1.000
_cell.angle_alpha   90.00
_cell.angle_beta   90.00
_cell.angle_gamma   90.00
#
_symmetry.space_group_name_H-M   'P 1'
#
loop_
_entity.id
_entity.type
_entity.pdbx_description
1 polymer ?
#
loop_
_entity_poly.entity_id
_entity_poly.type
_entity_poly.pdbx_seq_one_letter_code
_entity_poly.pdbx_strand_id
1 'polypeptide(L)'
;MFKGTKVRCDFAVESALPMEEIIEQAETRANQIIAQNREVTFKEVRLEEASRLCSLHRLPEGAGKIRLVSLGEDVVTPCSGIHAKNTPEIGRLRIRTFNFVKPGAIRLTFVVE
;
A
#
# COMPACT_ATOMS: atom_id res chain seq x y z
N MET A 1 -11.02 13.34 0.68
CA MET A 1 -10.04 13.99 -0.21
C MET A 1 -9.56 13.09 -1.36
N PHE A 2 -9.79 11.76 -1.32
CA PHE A 2 -9.32 10.82 -2.37
C PHE A 2 -10.45 10.12 -3.15
N LYS A 3 -11.72 10.42 -2.85
CA LYS A 3 -12.88 9.70 -3.39
C LYS A 3 -12.93 9.79 -4.92
N GLY A 4 -13.08 8.65 -5.59
CA GLY A 4 -13.24 8.55 -7.05
C GLY A 4 -11.95 8.66 -7.87
N THR A 5 -10.78 8.84 -7.24
CA THR A 5 -9.51 8.85 -7.97
C THR A 5 -9.09 7.41 -8.30
N LYS A 6 -8.79 7.14 -9.58
CA LYS A 6 -8.26 5.85 -10.03
C LYS A 6 -6.79 5.74 -9.63
N VAL A 7 -6.46 4.72 -8.85
CA VAL A 7 -5.10 4.38 -8.42
C VAL A 7 -4.66 3.09 -9.10
N ARG A 8 -3.38 3.03 -9.49
CA ARG A 8 -2.78 1.85 -10.14
C ARG A 8 -1.58 1.38 -9.33
N CYS A 9 -1.54 0.09 -9.00
CA CYS A 9 -0.44 -0.55 -8.28
C CYS A 9 -0.02 -1.84 -8.99
N ASP A 10 1.29 -2.03 -9.14
CA ASP A 10 1.86 -3.22 -9.80
C ASP A 10 2.39 -4.19 -8.74
N PHE A 11 2.08 -5.47 -8.92
CA PHE A 11 2.46 -6.55 -8.02
C PHE A 11 3.12 -7.67 -8.81
N ALA A 12 4.22 -8.21 -8.27
CA ALA A 12 4.78 -9.46 -8.75
C ALA A 12 3.91 -10.62 -8.24
N VAL A 13 3.48 -11.50 -9.14
CA VAL A 13 2.60 -12.63 -8.83
C VAL A 13 3.02 -13.85 -9.65
N GLU A 14 2.76 -15.04 -9.13
CA GLU A 14 2.91 -16.26 -9.92
C GLU A 14 1.69 -16.44 -10.83
N SER A 15 1.92 -16.59 -12.14
CA SER A 15 0.88 -16.64 -13.16
C SER A 15 -0.03 -17.89 -13.10
N ALA A 16 0.31 -18.88 -12.27
CA ALA A 16 -0.47 -20.11 -12.11
C ALA A 16 -1.60 -20.01 -11.07
N LEU A 17 -1.66 -18.92 -10.30
CA LEU A 17 -2.62 -18.78 -9.22
C LEU A 17 -4.01 -18.29 -9.72
N PRO A 18 -5.11 -18.65 -9.02
CA PRO A 18 -6.46 -18.20 -9.36
C PRO A 18 -6.62 -16.70 -9.08
N MET A 19 -6.29 -15.85 -10.06
CA MET A 19 -6.23 -14.40 -9.88
C MET A 19 -7.54 -13.80 -9.41
N GLU A 20 -8.68 -14.19 -9.98
CA GLU A 20 -9.98 -13.62 -9.60
C GLU A 20 -10.27 -13.79 -8.10
N GLU A 21 -10.06 -14.99 -7.58
CA GLU A 21 -10.25 -15.30 -6.16
C GLU A 21 -9.27 -14.51 -5.28
N ILE A 22 -8.00 -14.43 -5.68
CA ILE A 22 -6.99 -13.65 -4.97
C ILE A 22 -7.35 -12.17 -4.94
N ILE A 23 -7.85 -11.62 -6.04
CA ILE A 23 -8.25 -10.21 -6.12
C ILE A 23 -9.47 -9.95 -5.22
N GLU A 24 -10.46 -10.85 -5.21
CA GLU A 24 -11.62 -10.73 -4.32
C GLU A 24 -11.23 -10.81 -2.84
N GLN A 25 -10.36 -11.76 -2.49
CA GLN A 25 -9.83 -11.89 -1.14
C GLN A 25 -9.00 -10.66 -0.74
N ALA A 26 -8.19 -10.12 -1.67
CA ALA A 26 -7.41 -8.90 -1.44
C ALA A 26 -8.31 -7.68 -1.18
N GLU A 27 -9.38 -7.49 -1.97
CA GLU A 27 -10.35 -6.42 -1.73
C GLU A 27 -11.03 -6.57 -0.37
N THR A 28 -11.49 -7.80 -0.05
CA THR A 28 -12.15 -8.10 1.22
C THR A 28 -11.21 -7.81 2.39
N ARG A 29 -9.97 -8.31 2.32
CA ARG A 29 -8.97 -8.13 3.37
C ARG A 29 -8.56 -6.67 3.54
N ALA A 30 -8.40 -5.93 2.45
CA ALA A 30 -8.11 -4.50 2.51
C ALA A 30 -9.24 -3.75 3.23
N ASN A 31 -10.50 -4.02 2.89
CA ASN A 31 -11.64 -3.39 3.55
C ASN A 31 -11.80 -3.80 5.03
N GLN A 32 -11.43 -5.04 5.38
CA GLN A 32 -11.37 -5.46 6.80
C GLN A 32 -10.33 -4.65 7.58
N ILE A 33 -9.12 -4.48 7.03
CA ILE A 33 -8.08 -3.65 7.66
C ILE A 33 -8.56 -2.20 7.78
N ILE A 34 -9.25 -1.70 6.76
CA ILE A 34 -9.83 -0.35 6.79
C ILE A 34 -10.80 -0.19 7.96
N ALA A 35 -11.69 -1.16 8.15
CA ALA A 35 -12.71 -1.15 9.19
C ALA A 35 -12.15 -1.31 10.63
N GLN A 36 -10.89 -1.72 10.80
CA GLN A 36 -10.27 -1.91 12.12
C GLN A 36 -9.88 -0.61 12.83
N ASN A 37 -10.12 0.55 12.22
CA ASN A 37 -9.79 1.86 12.80
C ASN A 37 -8.33 1.99 13.25
N ARG A 38 -7.38 1.53 12.42
CA ARG A 38 -5.96 1.61 12.74
C ARG A 38 -5.45 3.04 12.56
N GLU A 39 -4.64 3.50 13.50
CA GLU A 39 -3.99 4.80 13.39
C GLU A 39 -2.85 4.78 12.37
N VAL A 40 -2.72 5.86 11.61
CA VAL A 40 -1.62 6.09 10.67
C VAL A 40 -0.66 7.09 11.32
N THR A 41 0.53 6.62 11.68
CA THR A 41 1.56 7.47 12.31
C THR A 41 2.72 7.71 11.37
N PHE A 42 3.48 8.77 11.62
CA PHE A 42 4.68 9.09 10.85
C PHE A 42 5.85 9.42 11.78
N LYS A 43 7.03 8.94 11.41
CA LYS A 43 8.30 9.25 12.10
C LYS A 43 9.40 9.57 11.11
N GLU A 44 10.23 10.54 11.43
CA GLU A 44 11.47 10.79 10.71
C GLU A 44 12.59 9.98 11.35
N VAL A 45 13.28 9.18 10.55
CA VAL A 45 14.43 8.37 10.99
C VAL A 45 15.62 8.55 10.05
N ARG A 46 16.80 8.11 10.48
CA ARG A 46 17.99 8.01 9.64
C ARG A 46 17.92 6.76 8.75
N LEU A 47 18.72 6.76 7.68
CA LEU A 47 18.85 5.63 6.74
C LEU A 47 19.10 4.29 7.42
N GLU A 48 20.03 4.26 8.37
CA GLU A 48 20.39 3.06 9.12
C GLU A 48 19.19 2.49 9.88
N GLU A 49 18.43 3.34 10.56
CA GLU A 49 17.25 2.92 11.34
C GLU A 49 16.10 2.49 10.41
N ALA A 50 15.90 3.19 9.29
CA ALA A 50 14.92 2.77 8.30
C ALA A 50 15.23 1.38 7.72
N SER A 51 16.51 1.07 7.48
CA SER A 51 16.94 -0.22 6.92
C SER A 51 16.63 -1.40 7.83
N ARG A 52 16.52 -1.17 9.14
CA ARG A 52 16.14 -2.19 10.14
C ARG A 52 14.64 -2.42 10.20
N LEU A 53 13.85 -1.40 9.85
CA LEU A 53 12.40 -1.41 10.01
C LEU A 53 11.65 -1.76 8.72
N CYS A 54 12.22 -1.50 7.55
CA CYS A 54 11.54 -1.71 6.27
C CYS A 54 12.50 -1.84 5.08
N SER A 55 12.00 -2.39 3.98
CA SER A 55 12.76 -2.52 2.74
C SER A 55 12.97 -1.17 2.05
N LEU A 56 14.23 -0.76 1.90
CA LEU A 56 14.62 0.54 1.33
C LEU A 56 14.65 0.61 -0.20
N HIS A 57 14.19 -0.43 -0.90
CA HIS A 57 14.20 -0.53 -2.36
C HIS A 57 13.55 0.64 -3.13
N ARG A 58 12.77 1.51 -2.44
CA ARG A 58 12.09 2.67 -3.03
C ARG A 58 12.78 4.00 -2.73
N LEU A 59 13.90 4.00 -2.01
CA LEU A 59 14.61 5.22 -1.66
C LEU A 59 15.68 5.56 -2.70
N PRO A 60 15.82 6.85 -3.07
CA PRO A 60 16.96 7.30 -3.85
C PRO A 60 18.26 7.20 -3.03
N GLU A 61 19.37 6.97 -3.72
CA GLU A 61 20.70 6.98 -3.10
C GLU A 61 20.98 8.35 -2.45
N GLY A 62 21.49 8.34 -1.21
CA GLY A 62 21.84 9.56 -0.48
C GLY A 62 20.69 10.22 0.31
N ALA A 63 19.55 9.55 0.50
CA ALA A 63 18.49 10.07 1.36
C ALA A 63 18.93 10.24 2.82
N GLY A 64 19.02 11.48 3.30
CA GLY A 64 19.49 11.80 4.66
C GLY A 64 18.46 11.45 5.75
N LYS A 65 17.27 12.06 5.68
CA LYS A 65 16.14 11.75 6.58
C LYS A 65 15.06 11.03 5.79
N ILE A 66 14.54 9.95 6.37
CA ILE A 66 13.47 9.14 5.78
C ILE A 66 12.23 9.28 6.64
N ARG A 67 11.13 9.66 6.00
CA ARG A 67 9.82 9.64 6.61
C ARG A 67 9.23 8.25 6.47
N LEU A 68 9.07 7.57 7.59
CA LEU A 68 8.37 6.29 7.68
C LEU A 68 6.92 6.54 8.05
N VAL A 69 6.02 5.92 7.30
CA VAL A 69 4.59 5.88 7.59
C VAL A 69 4.27 4.49 8.11
N SER A 70 3.59 4.44 9.25
CA SER A 70 3.22 3.18 9.91
C SER A 70 1.71 3.06 9.99
N LEU A 71 1.19 1.89 9.65
CA LEU A 71 -0.21 1.53 9.84
C LEU A 71 -0.32 0.52 10.98
N GLY A 72 -0.55 1.01 12.20
CA GLY A 72 -0.32 0.22 13.41
C GLY A 72 1.15 -0.19 13.55
N GLU A 73 1.41 -1.41 14.05
CA GLU A 73 2.76 -1.95 14.26
C GLU A 73 3.26 -2.83 13.10
N ASP A 74 2.35 -3.33 12.27
CA ASP A 74 2.66 -4.40 11.30
C ASP A 74 3.20 -3.90 9.95
N VAL A 75 2.84 -2.67 9.55
CA VAL A 75 3.13 -2.16 8.22
C VAL A 75 3.87 -0.84 8.34
N VAL A 76 5.16 -0.85 8.01
CA VAL A 76 6.03 0.32 8.00
C VAL A 76 6.58 0.50 6.59
N THR A 77 6.38 1.68 5.99
CA THR A 77 6.81 1.96 4.62
C THR A 77 7.40 3.36 4.52
N PRO A 78 8.52 3.55 3.79
CA PRO A 78 9.06 4.87 3.53
C PRO A 78 8.16 5.62 2.54
N CYS A 79 7.60 6.75 2.97
CA CYS A 79 6.76 7.59 2.12
C CYS A 79 6.81 9.06 2.57
N SER A 80 6.98 9.97 1.60
CA SER A 80 6.95 11.42 1.82
C SER A 80 5.57 12.05 1.56
N GLY A 81 4.60 11.28 1.08
CA GLY A 81 3.27 11.76 0.66
C GLY A 81 2.36 12.19 1.81
N ILE A 82 1.19 12.72 1.44
CA ILE A 82 0.13 13.04 2.40
C ILE A 82 -0.69 11.78 2.65
N HIS A 83 -0.94 11.46 3.93
CA HIS A 83 -1.70 10.29 4.35
C HIS A 83 -2.93 10.70 5.16
N ALA A 84 -3.94 9.82 5.16
CA ALA A 84 -5.05 9.87 6.12
C ALA A 84 -4.52 9.67 7.55
N LYS A 85 -5.25 10.14 8.56
CA LYS A 85 -4.84 10.00 9.97
C LYS A 85 -5.15 8.61 10.54
N ASN A 86 -6.14 7.94 9.98
CA ASN A 86 -6.57 6.60 10.38
C ASN A 86 -7.14 5.88 9.16
N THR A 87 -7.31 4.57 9.28
CA THR A 87 -7.83 3.76 8.17
C THR A 87 -9.27 4.09 7.75
N PRO A 88 -10.23 4.45 8.64
CA PRO A 88 -11.59 4.72 8.22
C PRO A 88 -11.75 5.97 7.35
N GLU A 89 -10.85 6.95 7.48
CA GLU A 89 -10.80 8.12 6.59
C GLU A 89 -10.56 7.77 5.11
N ILE A 90 -10.04 6.56 4.82
CA ILE A 90 -9.83 6.07 3.45
C ILE A 90 -11.16 5.81 2.74
N GLY A 91 -12.21 5.42 3.47
CA GLY A 91 -13.48 4.97 2.89
C GLY A 91 -13.39 3.53 2.40
N ARG A 92 -14.21 3.14 1.42
CA ARG A 92 -14.24 1.77 0.91
C ARG A 92 -13.32 1.61 -0.29
N LEU A 93 -12.45 0.59 -0.29
CA LEU A 93 -11.62 0.25 -1.44
C LEU A 93 -12.39 -0.67 -2.38
N ARG A 94 -12.43 -0.32 -3.67
CA ARG A 94 -13.03 -1.12 -4.74
C ARG A 94 -12.03 -1.33 -5.88
N ILE A 95 -11.64 -2.58 -6.11
CA ILE A 95 -10.85 -2.99 -7.25
C ILE A 95 -11.75 -2.96 -8.49
N ARG A 96 -11.27 -2.31 -9.54
CA ARG A 96 -12.01 -2.13 -10.81
C ARG A 96 -11.56 -3.10 -11.87
N THR A 97 -10.24 -3.25 -12.02
CA THR A 97 -9.65 -4.15 -13.01
C THR A 97 -8.31 -4.67 -12.52
N PHE A 98 -7.91 -5.81 -13.05
CA PHE A 98 -6.53 -6.29 -13.00
C PHE A 98 -6.10 -6.71 -14.41
N ASN A 99 -4.83 -6.49 -14.75
CA ASN A 99 -4.27 -6.92 -16.03
C ASN A 99 -2.81 -7.33 -15.87
N PHE A 100 -2.37 -8.34 -16.60
CA PHE A 100 -0.95 -8.69 -16.67
C PHE A 100 -0.18 -7.60 -17.41
N VAL A 101 0.90 -7.10 -16.81
CA VAL A 101 1.80 -6.11 -17.44
C VAL A 101 3.01 -6.78 -18.07
N LYS A 102 3.45 -7.90 -17.51
CA LYS A 102 4.49 -8.80 -18.02
C LYS A 102 4.34 -10.18 -17.35
N PRO A 103 4.99 -11.25 -17.86
CA PRO A 103 5.03 -12.52 -17.18
C PRO A 103 5.45 -12.34 -15.71
N GLY A 104 4.65 -12.88 -14.79
CA GLY A 104 4.91 -12.77 -13.36
C GLY A 104 4.55 -11.42 -12.70
N ALA A 105 3.84 -10.52 -13.39
CA ALA A 105 3.39 -9.25 -12.78
C ALA A 105 2.02 -8.77 -13.28
N ILE A 106 1.19 -8.33 -12.34
CA ILE A 106 -0.12 -7.74 -12.59
C ILE A 106 -0.15 -6.27 -12.18
N ARG A 107 -1.03 -5.51 -12.83
CA ARG A 107 -1.42 -4.17 -12.44
C ARG A 107 -2.85 -4.20 -11.94
N LEU A 108 -3.06 -3.77 -10.71
CA LEU A 108 -4.38 -3.53 -10.13
C LEU A 108 -4.77 -2.08 -10.30
N THR A 109 -5.99 -1.85 -10.78
CA THR A 109 -6.63 -0.53 -10.76
C THR A 109 -7.76 -0.54 -9.77
N PHE A 110 -7.74 0.38 -8.80
CA PHE A 110 -8.77 0.50 -7.78
C PHE A 110 -9.16 1.96 -7.54
N VAL A 111 -10.28 2.14 -6.87
CA VAL A 111 -10.78 3.43 -6.39
C VAL A 111 -11.09 3.33 -4.91
N VAL A 112 -11.10 4.47 -4.23
CA VAL A 112 -11.63 4.60 -2.87
C VAL A 112 -12.91 5.44 -2.90
N GLU A 113 -13.92 5.03 -2.13
CA GLU A 113 -15.30 5.56 -2.16
C GLU A 113 -15.80 5.99 -0.79
#